data_AF-A0A954ISQ5-F1
#
_entry.id   AF-A0A954ISQ5-F1
#
_cell.length_a   1.000
_cell.length_b   1.000
_cell.length_c   1.000
_cell.angle_alpha   90.00
_cell.angle_beta   90.00
_cell.angle_gamma   90.00
#
_symmetry.space_group_name_H-M   'P 1'
#
loop_
_entity.id
_entity.type
_entity.pdbx_description
1 polymer ?
#
loop_
_entity_poly.entity_id
_entity_poly.type
_entity_poly.pdbx_seq_one_letter_code
_entity_poly.pdbx_strand_id
1 'polypeptide(L)' 'KIAWRQVVAVLVCLVLYLLAFHAAGFALSTFLFAAVLQMLLGAKWWSSALAAGAMVILVQLLFINLFRVPLP' A
#
# COMPACT_ATOMS: atom_id res chain seq x y z
N LYS A 1 20.12 9.01 0.11
CA LYS A 1 19.87 9.95 -1.00
C LYS A 1 18.76 9.34 -1.86
N ILE A 2 17.54 9.85 -1.75
CA ILE A 2 16.42 9.35 -2.57
C ILE A 2 16.70 9.77 -4.02
N ALA A 3 16.81 8.80 -4.92
CA ALA A 3 17.05 9.08 -6.33
C ALA A 3 15.75 9.57 -6.98
N TRP A 4 15.82 10.57 -7.87
CA TRP A 4 14.67 11.05 -8.67
C TRP A 4 13.87 9.90 -9.32
N ARG A 5 14.57 8.85 -9.75
CA ARG A 5 13.96 7.62 -10.29
C ARG A 5 13.01 6.92 -9.31
N GLN A 6 13.34 6.90 -8.02
CA GLN A 6 12.48 6.31 -6.99
C GLN A 6 11.24 7.17 -6.75
N VAL A 7 11.36 8.50 -6.84
CA VAL A 7 10.21 9.41 -6.71
C VAL A 7 9.22 9.17 -7.85
N VAL A 8 9.71 9.06 -9.09
CA VAL A 8 8.87 8.76 -10.25
C VAL A 8 8.23 7.37 -10.13
N ALA A 9 8.98 6.35 -9.68
CA ALA A 9 8.44 5.01 -9.47
C ALA A 9 7.33 4.98 -8.40
N VAL A 10 7.51 5.70 -7.29
CA VAL A 10 6.50 5.84 -6.23
C VAL A 10 5.25 6.56 -6.76
N LEU A 11 5.42 7.63 -7.56
CA LEU A 11 4.30 8.32 -8.20
C LEU A 11 3.52 7.40 -9.14
N VAL A 12 4.20 6.61 -9.96
CA VAL A 12 3.55 5.63 -10.85
C VAL A 12 2.82 4.57 -10.04
N CYS A 13 3.44 4.03 -8.99
CA CYS A 13 2.77 3.10 -8.07
C CYS A 13 1.54 3.72 -7.40
N LEU A 14 1.58 5.00 -7.06
CA LEU A 14 0.46 5.71 -6.45
C LEU A 14 -0.72 5.82 -7.43
N VAL A 15 -0.44 6.16 -8.69
CA VAL A 15 -1.48 6.24 -9.73
C VAL A 15 -2.10 4.86 -9.97
N LEU A 16 -1.28 3.82 -10.07
CA LEU A 16 -1.76 2.43 -10.19
C LEU A 16 -2.58 2.01 -8.96
N TYR A 17 -2.16 2.41 -7.76
CA TYR A 17 -2.92 2.17 -6.53
C TYR A 17 -4.30 2.83 -6.59
N LEU A 18 -4.40 4.09 -7.01
CA LEU A 18 -5.69 4.80 -7.10
C LEU A 18 -6.63 4.15 -8.11
N LEU A 19 -6.12 3.66 -9.24
CA LEU A 19 -6.91 2.93 -10.23
C LEU A 19 -7.36 1.56 -9.70
N ALA A 20 -6.46 0.84 -9.04
CA ALA A 20 -6.76 -0.46 -8.42
C ALA A 20 -7.73 -0.32 -7.25
N PHE A 21 -7.68 0.78 -6.52
CA PHE A 21 -8.52 1.05 -5.35
C PHE A 21 -10.01 0.94 -5.65
N HIS A 22 -10.43 1.43 -6.82
CA HIS A 22 -11.83 1.39 -7.24
C HIS A 22 -12.28 0.00 -7.73
N ALA A 23 -11.34 -0.84 -8.16
CA ALA A 23 -11.65 -2.12 -8.82
C ALA A 23 -11.41 -3.35 -7.91
N ALA A 24 -10.38 -3.33 -7.08
CA ALA A 24 -9.92 -4.47 -6.26
C ALA A 24 -10.19 -4.30 -4.75
N GLY A 25 -10.68 -3.13 -4.34
CA GLY A 25 -10.95 -2.78 -2.95
C GLY A 25 -9.71 -2.32 -2.16
N PHE A 26 -9.97 -1.66 -1.03
CA PHE A 26 -8.97 -0.99 -0.19
C PHE A 26 -7.82 -1.93 0.23
N ALA A 27 -8.16 -3.12 0.74
CA ALA A 27 -7.19 -4.01 1.38
C ALA A 27 -6.14 -4.55 0.40
N LEU A 28 -6.60 -5.02 -0.76
CA LEU A 28 -5.77 -5.66 -1.76
C LEU A 28 -4.87 -4.64 -2.48
N SER A 29 -5.41 -3.45 -2.76
CA SER A 29 -4.68 -2.33 -3.34
C SER A 29 -3.59 -1.83 -2.40
N THR A 30 -3.91 -1.68 -1.11
CA THR A 30 -2.96 -1.18 -0.10
C THR A 30 -1.86 -2.18 0.18
N PHE A 31 -2.17 -3.49 0.18
CA PHE A 31 -1.17 -4.54 0.34
C PHE A 31 -0.15 -4.53 -0.80
N LEU A 32 -0.63 -4.49 -2.04
CA LEU A 32 0.21 -4.46 -3.23
C LEU A 32 1.08 -3.19 -3.28
N PHE A 33 0.48 -2.04 -2.98
CA PHE A 33 1.22 -0.78 -2.96
C PHE A 33 2.32 -0.77 -1.89
N ALA A 34 2.00 -1.15 -0.65
CA ALA A 34 2.95 -1.16 0.45
C ALA A 34 4.09 -2.18 0.24
N ALA A 35 3.77 -3.37 -0.30
CA ALA A 35 4.77 -4.40 -0.62
C ALA A 35 5.75 -3.92 -1.70
N VAL A 36 5.24 -3.34 -2.79
CA VAL A 36 6.06 -2.83 -3.90
C VAL A 36 6.93 -1.66 -3.44
N LEU A 37 6.38 -0.75 -2.62
CA LEU A 37 7.11 0.40 -2.10
C LEU A 37 8.28 -0.02 -1.20
N GLN A 38 8.08 -1.00 -0.32
CA GLN A 38 9.13 -1.52 0.56
C GLN A 38 10.21 -2.30 -0.21
N MET A 39 9.85 -3.02 -1.27
CA MET A 39 10.84 -3.61 -2.18
C MET A 39 11.68 -2.55 -2.90
N LEU A 40 11.05 -1.46 -3.37
CA LEU A 40 11.72 -0.32 -4.02
C LEU A 40 12.69 0.43 -3.08
N LEU A 41 12.43 0.37 -1.79
CA LEU A 41 13.29 0.92 -0.73
C LEU A 41 14.39 -0.06 -0.27
N GLY A 42 14.45 -1.26 -0.85
CA GLY A 42 15.50 -2.26 -0.58
C GLY A 42 15.23 -3.15 0.62
N ALA A 43 14.00 -3.19 1.14
CA ALA A 43 13.65 -4.10 2.23
C ALA A 43 13.55 -5.56 1.74
N LYS A 44 13.87 -6.52 2.62
CA LYS A 44 13.73 -7.95 2.32
C LYS A 44 12.26 -8.27 2.05
N TRP A 45 11.98 -9.08 1.02
CA TRP A 45 10.62 -9.43 0.57
C TRP A 45 9.71 -9.93 1.71
N TRP A 46 10.26 -10.74 2.62
CA TRP A 46 9.54 -11.28 3.78
C TRP A 46 9.16 -10.22 4.81
N SER A 47 10.13 -9.36 5.17
CA SER A 47 9.84 -8.22 6.05
C SER A 47 8.83 -7.27 5.41
N SER A 48 8.83 -7.21 4.08
CA SER A 48 7.97 -6.30 3.34
C SER A 48 6.51 -6.77 3.33
N ALA A 49 6.30 -8.06 3.08
CA ALA A 49 4.98 -8.68 3.13
C ALA A 49 4.35 -8.58 4.54
N LEU A 50 5.16 -8.78 5.58
CA LEU A 50 4.69 -8.76 6.97
C LEU A 50 4.31 -7.35 7.41
N ALA A 51 5.14 -6.34 7.08
CA ALA A 51 4.83 -4.95 7.37
C ALA A 51 3.64 -4.43 6.55
N ALA A 52 3.56 -4.75 5.26
CA ALA A 52 2.41 -4.42 4.41
C ALA A 52 1.12 -5.04 4.96
N GLY A 53 1.15 -6.32 5.34
CA GLY A 53 0.00 -7.01 5.93
C GLY A 53 -0.47 -6.38 7.24
N ALA A 54 0.47 -6.08 8.15
CA ALA A 54 0.14 -5.41 9.40
C ALA A 54 -0.49 -4.03 9.18
N MET A 55 0.03 -3.28 8.20
CA MET A 55 -0.47 -1.96 7.83
C MET A 55 -1.89 -2.03 7.27
N VAL A 56 -2.17 -3.00 6.39
CA VAL A 56 -3.51 -3.23 5.84
C VAL A 56 -4.50 -3.59 6.95
N ILE A 57 -4.13 -4.51 7.84
CA ILE A 57 -4.98 -4.90 8.97
C ILE A 57 -5.29 -3.70 9.85
N LEU A 58 -4.27 -2.92 10.23
CA LEU A 58 -4.46 -1.74 11.07
C LEU A 58 -5.38 -0.71 10.40
N VAL A 59 -5.15 -0.40 9.13
CA VAL A 59 -5.98 0.59 8.43
C VAL A 59 -7.40 0.07 8.27
N GLN A 60 -7.59 -1.22 7.98
CA GLN A 60 -8.92 -1.81 7.89
C GLN A 60 -9.66 -1.75 9.24
N LEU A 61 -8.97 -2.06 10.34
CA LEU A 61 -9.51 -1.97 11.69
C LEU A 61 -9.91 -0.51 12.02
N LEU A 62 -9.07 0.44 11.63
CA LEU A 62 -9.26 1.86 11.93
C LEU A 62 -10.40 2.46 11.08
N PHE A 63 -10.48 2.15 9.79
CA PHE A 63 -11.52 2.73 8.93
C PHE A 63 -12.86 2.01 9.04
N ILE A 64 -12.87 0.69 9.17
CA ILE A 64 -14.12 -0.08 9.28
C ILE A 64 -14.67 -0.06 10.70
N ASN A 65 -13.84 -0.39 11.71
CA ASN A 65 -14.37 -0.51 13.08
C ASN A 65 -14.43 0.84 13.80
N LEU A 66 -13.42 1.70 13.65
CA LEU A 66 -13.37 2.97 14.38
C LEU A 66 -14.15 4.08 13.67
N PHE A 67 -13.90 4.28 12.37
CA PHE A 67 -14.53 5.37 11.62
C PHE A 67 -15.84 4.97 10.92
N ARG A 68 -16.18 3.67 10.84
CA ARG A 68 -17.36 3.16 10.13
C ARG A 68 -17.52 3.73 8.72
N VAL A 69 -16.41 4.04 8.06
CA VAL A 69 -16.43 4.54 6.69
C VAL A 69 -16.60 3.33 5.77
N PRO A 70 -17.60 3.32 4.87
CA PRO A 70 -17.68 2.29 3.84
C PRO A 70 -16.53 2.50 2.88
N LEU A 71 -15.47 1.71 3.08
CA LEU A 71 -14.38 1.61 2.12
C LEU A 71 -14.81 0.60 1.03
N PRO A 72 -14.58 0.90 -0.26
CA PRO A 72 -14.81 -0.03 -1.36
C PRO A 72 -13.83 -1.20 -1.35
#